data_AF-A0A3R9HPE9-F1
#
_entry.id   AF-A0A3R9HPE9-F1
#
_cell.length_a   1.000
_cell.length_b   1.000
_cell.length_c   1.000
_cell.angle_alpha   90.00
_cell.angle_beta   90.00
_cell.angle_gamma   90.00
#
_symmetry.space_group_name_H-M   'P 1'
#
loop_
_entity.id
_entity.type
_entity.pdbx_description
1 polymer ?
#
loop_
_entity_poly.entity_id
_entity_poly.type
_entity_poly.pdbx_seq_one_letter_code
_entity_poly.pdbx_strand_id
1 'polypeptide(L)'
;MDFGTNGLAPLGQLPQVADTLLLDQTEKIAKFVRIMERELNRRKKLLSDYGVGTLELYRQASGQQEPAIVILLDSYESMKEEAYEAELFKLLVRISREGLSIGVHLLVTAGRQSNLRAQFYANFKHQLSLPQNDVGEVRSIVGSTPLAKTMEDIKGRALMKRDEVDVIQLALPVEGANDAQVLNNLRQEVASLQEAWTGQRPSAIPMVPEELTEADFYSRASVQAAYEQGLVPLGLDMETVEPITWNLSKGNLLYLTDKEEQMSALTRHIARGKQKVIVLAPKYHNLPEMEGVTILASPEEYQTGIIAMEENIKARLEKRNNQHEATVVLFNQLELMGELSLDDQTSLNYILEKGLRAGYASVSMSGSQLYKQIDVVSKIIRNYKQAIVSMRLTDQNILTVTNKPIREPQLEEQEHYYVADGLASKMKALMIERK
;
A
#
# COMPACT_ATOMS: atom_id res chain seq x y z
N MET A 1 -11.80 -13.57 6.00
CA MET A 1 -11.94 -12.67 7.16
C MET A 1 -12.29 -13.57 8.33
N ASP A 2 -11.32 -13.78 9.21
CA ASP A 2 -11.47 -14.62 10.39
C ASP A 2 -11.59 -13.69 11.60
N PHE A 3 -12.83 -13.25 11.89
CA PHE A 3 -13.11 -12.38 13.04
C PHE A 3 -13.67 -13.16 14.23
N GLY A 4 -13.70 -14.49 14.12
CA GLY A 4 -14.10 -15.40 15.19
C GLY A 4 -12.92 -15.80 16.06
N THR A 5 -12.80 -17.08 16.35
CA THR A 5 -11.77 -17.65 17.24
C THR A 5 -10.59 -18.24 16.49
N ASN A 6 -10.24 -17.68 15.33
CA ASN A 6 -9.13 -18.13 14.48
C ASN A 6 -9.34 -19.55 13.91
N GLY A 7 -10.60 -19.93 13.68
CA GLY A 7 -10.99 -21.27 13.22
C GLY A 7 -10.62 -21.54 11.77
N LEU A 8 -10.42 -20.50 10.96
CA LEU A 8 -10.04 -20.61 9.55
C LEU A 8 -8.52 -20.60 9.35
N ALA A 9 -7.73 -20.39 10.41
CA ALA A 9 -6.27 -20.31 10.33
C ALA A 9 -5.60 -21.46 9.54
N PRO A 10 -5.99 -22.74 9.72
CA PRO A 10 -5.36 -23.84 8.96
C PRO A 10 -5.57 -23.72 7.45
N LEU A 11 -6.67 -23.10 7.01
CA LEU A 11 -7.01 -22.94 5.59
C LEU A 11 -6.17 -21.85 4.91
N GLY A 12 -5.52 -20.96 5.68
CA GLY A 12 -4.78 -19.82 5.16
C GLY A 12 -3.61 -20.19 4.23
N GLN A 13 -3.11 -21.43 4.31
CA GLN A 13 -2.01 -21.92 3.48
C GLN A 13 -2.47 -22.62 2.19
N LEU A 14 -3.79 -22.77 1.98
CA LEU A 14 -4.31 -23.35 0.75
C LEU A 14 -3.85 -22.52 -0.47
N PRO A 15 -3.45 -23.17 -1.57
CA PRO A 15 -2.92 -22.46 -2.75
C PRO A 15 -3.95 -21.56 -3.45
N GLN A 16 -5.25 -21.73 -3.16
CA GLN A 16 -6.33 -20.89 -3.66
C GLN A 16 -6.63 -19.67 -2.77
N VAL A 17 -6.12 -19.65 -1.53
CA VAL A 17 -6.35 -18.53 -0.61
C VAL A 17 -5.43 -17.38 -1.00
N ALA A 18 -6.04 -16.28 -1.44
CA ALA A 18 -5.32 -15.05 -1.72
C ALA A 18 -4.76 -14.42 -0.45
N ASP A 19 -5.60 -14.32 0.59
CA ASP A 19 -5.19 -13.70 1.83
C ASP A 19 -6.12 -14.05 3.00
N THR A 20 -5.60 -13.91 4.22
CA THR A 20 -6.37 -13.94 5.47
C THR A 20 -6.37 -12.55 6.12
N LEU A 21 -7.51 -12.19 6.69
CA LEU A 21 -7.77 -10.88 7.29
C LEU A 21 -8.24 -11.08 8.71
N LEU A 22 -7.51 -10.51 9.67
CA LEU A 22 -7.85 -10.50 11.09
C LEU A 22 -8.54 -9.18 11.47
N LEU A 23 -9.25 -9.19 12.60
CA LEU A 23 -10.09 -8.07 13.03
C LEU A 23 -9.31 -6.76 13.24
N ASP A 24 -8.09 -6.86 13.79
CA ASP A 24 -7.19 -5.76 14.13
C ASP A 24 -6.46 -5.16 12.91
N GLN A 25 -6.51 -5.82 11.74
CA GLN A 25 -5.82 -5.40 10.52
C GLN A 25 -6.59 -4.34 9.73
N THR A 26 -6.92 -3.22 10.39
CA THR A 26 -7.74 -2.13 9.85
C THR A 26 -7.27 -1.63 8.48
N GLU A 27 -5.96 -1.38 8.29
CA GLU A 27 -5.41 -0.90 7.02
C GLU A 27 -5.58 -1.94 5.89
N LYS A 28 -5.31 -3.21 6.21
CA LYS A 28 -5.40 -4.31 5.24
C LYS A 28 -6.85 -4.54 4.80
N ILE A 29 -7.81 -4.42 5.72
CA ILE A 29 -9.25 -4.49 5.41
C ILE A 29 -9.68 -3.28 4.56
N ALA A 30 -9.21 -2.08 4.88
CA ALA A 30 -9.51 -0.90 4.07
C ALA A 30 -8.97 -1.03 2.62
N LYS A 31 -7.76 -1.58 2.45
CA LYS A 31 -7.20 -1.91 1.13
C LYS A 31 -8.00 -3.00 0.43
N PHE A 32 -8.38 -4.07 1.12
CA PHE A 32 -9.27 -5.10 0.59
C PHE A 32 -10.54 -4.47 0.01
N VAL A 33 -11.17 -3.55 0.74
CA VAL A 33 -12.39 -2.87 0.27
C VAL A 33 -12.12 -2.13 -1.03
N ARG A 34 -11.05 -1.34 -1.12
CA ARG A 34 -10.67 -0.60 -2.34
C ARG A 34 -10.38 -1.53 -3.52
N ILE A 35 -9.61 -2.59 -3.30
CA ILE A 35 -9.25 -3.58 -4.32
C ILE A 35 -10.50 -4.27 -4.86
N MET A 36 -11.39 -4.71 -3.98
CA MET A 36 -12.63 -5.36 -4.38
C MET A 36 -13.56 -4.40 -5.10
N GLU A 37 -13.75 -3.17 -4.64
CA GLU A 37 -14.55 -2.16 -5.35
C GLU A 37 -14.05 -1.93 -6.79
N ARG A 38 -12.73 -1.83 -6.98
CA ARG A 38 -12.11 -1.73 -8.30
C ARG A 38 -12.37 -2.98 -9.15
N GLU A 39 -12.26 -4.16 -8.56
CA GLU A 39 -12.49 -5.43 -9.25
C GLU A 39 -13.95 -5.63 -9.67
N LEU A 40 -14.91 -5.29 -8.80
CA LEU A 40 -16.34 -5.32 -9.14
C LEU A 40 -16.64 -4.37 -10.31
N ASN A 41 -16.04 -3.17 -10.30
CA ASN A 41 -16.19 -2.20 -11.39
C ASN A 41 -15.54 -2.71 -12.69
N ARG A 42 -14.34 -3.31 -12.63
CA ARG A 42 -13.67 -3.91 -13.78
C ARG A 42 -14.52 -5.00 -14.42
N ARG A 43 -15.02 -5.95 -13.63
CA ARG A 43 -15.85 -7.05 -14.13
C ARG A 43 -17.17 -6.57 -14.72
N LYS A 44 -17.84 -5.59 -14.10
CA LYS A 44 -19.04 -4.97 -14.68
C LYS A 44 -18.75 -4.34 -16.04
N LYS A 45 -17.63 -3.64 -16.17
CA LYS A 45 -17.20 -3.05 -17.44
C LYS A 45 -16.95 -4.14 -18.49
N LEU A 46 -16.25 -5.21 -18.13
CA LEU A 46 -16.05 -6.37 -19.03
C LEU A 46 -17.38 -6.96 -19.53
N LEU A 47 -18.34 -7.18 -18.62
CA LEU A 47 -19.66 -7.68 -19.02
C LEU A 47 -20.37 -6.71 -19.98
N SER A 48 -20.32 -5.42 -19.68
CA SER A 48 -20.90 -4.36 -20.51
C SER A 48 -20.25 -4.26 -21.89
N ASP A 49 -18.92 -4.33 -21.98
CA ASP A 49 -18.15 -4.23 -23.23
C ASP A 49 -18.50 -5.37 -24.20
N TYR A 50 -18.92 -6.53 -23.67
CA TYR A 50 -19.37 -7.69 -24.44
C TYR A 50 -20.91 -7.81 -24.54
N GLY A 51 -21.67 -6.88 -23.95
CA GLY A 51 -23.14 -6.90 -23.98
C GLY A 51 -23.78 -8.09 -23.25
N VAL A 52 -23.11 -8.67 -22.27
CA VAL A 52 -23.56 -9.87 -21.55
C VAL A 52 -23.92 -9.59 -20.09
N GLY A 53 -24.78 -10.43 -19.50
CA GLY A 53 -25.26 -10.24 -18.13
C GLY A 53 -24.50 -11.03 -17.06
N THR A 54 -23.67 -12.01 -17.43
CA THR A 54 -22.98 -12.90 -16.49
C THR A 54 -21.57 -13.27 -16.94
N LEU A 55 -20.70 -13.65 -16.01
CA LEU A 55 -19.36 -14.17 -16.34
C LEU A 55 -19.40 -15.45 -17.17
N GLU A 56 -20.44 -16.27 -17.04
CA GLU A 56 -20.61 -17.45 -17.88
C GLU A 56 -20.81 -17.06 -19.34
N LEU A 57 -21.71 -16.10 -19.62
CA LEU A 57 -21.92 -15.57 -20.96
C LEU A 57 -20.67 -14.83 -21.47
N TYR A 58 -19.94 -14.12 -20.61
CA TYR A 58 -18.66 -13.50 -20.97
C TYR A 58 -17.63 -14.54 -21.42
N ARG A 59 -17.51 -15.66 -20.72
CA ARG A 59 -16.60 -16.75 -21.10
C ARG A 59 -16.96 -17.33 -22.47
N GLN A 60 -18.26 -17.50 -22.74
CA GLN A 60 -18.75 -17.96 -24.03
C GLN A 60 -18.49 -16.96 -25.16
N ALA A 61 -18.64 -15.66 -24.90
CA ALA A 61 -18.49 -14.62 -25.91
C ALA A 61 -17.02 -14.23 -26.20
N SER A 62 -16.18 -14.17 -25.16
CA SER A 62 -14.79 -13.70 -25.26
C SER A 62 -13.76 -14.82 -25.38
N GLY A 63 -14.10 -16.04 -24.94
CA GLY A 63 -13.14 -17.14 -24.73
C GLY A 63 -12.19 -16.94 -23.54
N GLN A 64 -12.29 -15.81 -22.82
CA GLN A 64 -11.45 -15.49 -21.67
C GLN A 64 -12.12 -15.91 -20.36
N GLN A 65 -11.32 -16.31 -19.38
CA GLN A 65 -11.80 -16.75 -18.08
C GLN A 65 -11.40 -15.77 -16.97
N GLU A 66 -12.36 -15.50 -16.10
CA GLU A 66 -12.14 -14.77 -14.85
C GLU A 66 -12.32 -15.74 -13.67
N PRO A 67 -11.39 -15.77 -12.69
CA PRO A 67 -11.50 -16.66 -11.54
C PRO A 67 -12.70 -16.28 -10.67
N ALA A 68 -13.36 -17.29 -10.11
CA ALA A 68 -14.37 -17.05 -9.09
C ALA A 68 -13.69 -16.54 -7.81
N ILE A 69 -14.23 -15.49 -7.20
CA ILE A 69 -13.76 -14.97 -5.92
C ILE A 69 -14.73 -15.43 -4.84
N VAL A 70 -14.21 -16.06 -3.79
CA VAL A 70 -15.01 -16.47 -2.63
C VAL A 70 -14.50 -15.73 -1.40
N ILE A 71 -15.39 -14.96 -0.78
CA ILE A 71 -15.10 -14.22 0.45
C ILE A 71 -15.78 -14.95 1.60
N LEU A 72 -14.95 -15.46 2.52
CA LEU A 72 -15.38 -16.04 3.78
C LEU A 72 -15.33 -14.95 4.86
N LEU A 73 -16.45 -14.69 5.52
CA LEU A 73 -16.55 -13.80 6.68
C LEU A 73 -17.04 -14.61 7.88
N ASP A 74 -16.13 -14.92 8.79
CA ASP A 74 -16.46 -15.59 10.05
C ASP A 74 -16.72 -14.55 11.14
N SER A 75 -17.83 -14.71 11.87
CA SER A 75 -18.30 -13.82 12.93
C SER A 75 -18.60 -12.39 12.46
N TYR A 76 -19.68 -12.21 11.70
CA TYR A 76 -20.12 -10.90 11.21
C TYR A 76 -20.24 -9.84 12.32
N GLU A 77 -20.77 -10.19 13.50
CA GLU A 77 -20.93 -9.25 14.61
C GLU A 77 -19.62 -8.64 15.12
N SER A 78 -18.49 -9.34 14.97
CA SER A 78 -17.19 -8.87 15.46
C SER A 78 -16.73 -7.60 14.74
N MET A 79 -17.18 -7.36 13.50
CA MET A 79 -16.78 -6.17 12.72
C MET A 79 -17.54 -4.90 13.11
N LYS A 80 -18.55 -5.00 14.00
CA LYS A 80 -19.33 -3.83 14.44
C LYS A 80 -18.43 -2.91 15.26
N GLU A 81 -18.65 -1.60 15.15
CA GLU A 81 -17.90 -0.54 15.84
C GLU A 81 -16.45 -0.34 15.36
N GLU A 82 -15.94 -1.22 14.50
CA GLU A 82 -14.65 -1.05 13.86
C GLU A 82 -14.64 0.14 12.90
N ALA A 83 -13.47 0.79 12.77
CA ALA A 83 -13.33 1.99 11.94
C ALA A 83 -13.66 1.75 10.45
N TYR A 84 -13.54 0.50 9.99
CA TYR A 84 -13.83 0.08 8.62
C TYR A 84 -15.26 -0.47 8.42
N GLU A 85 -16.09 -0.56 9.47
CA GLU A 85 -17.42 -1.21 9.42
C GLU A 85 -18.27 -0.66 8.28
N ALA A 86 -18.37 0.67 8.16
CA ALA A 86 -19.28 1.31 7.22
C ALA A 86 -18.93 0.99 5.75
N GLU A 87 -17.65 1.11 5.38
CA GLU A 87 -17.19 0.85 4.01
C GLU A 87 -17.18 -0.65 3.71
N LEU A 88 -16.77 -1.50 4.66
CA LEU A 88 -16.83 -2.95 4.50
C LEU A 88 -18.28 -3.42 4.33
N PHE A 89 -19.20 -2.95 5.16
CA PHE A 89 -20.62 -3.32 5.06
C PHE A 89 -21.24 -2.89 3.73
N LYS A 90 -20.90 -1.68 3.25
CA LYS A 90 -21.33 -1.20 1.93
C LYS A 90 -20.85 -2.12 0.80
N LEU A 91 -19.59 -2.55 0.84
CA LEU A 91 -19.05 -3.52 -0.11
C LEU A 91 -19.77 -4.87 -0.01
N LEU A 92 -19.98 -5.40 1.20
CA LEU A 92 -20.64 -6.69 1.43
C LEU A 92 -22.08 -6.69 0.87
N VAL A 93 -22.85 -5.62 1.10
CA VAL A 93 -24.21 -5.46 0.54
C VAL A 93 -24.17 -5.38 -0.99
N ARG A 94 -23.18 -4.66 -1.54
CA ARG A 94 -22.98 -4.57 -2.99
C ARG A 94 -22.73 -5.96 -3.57
N ILE A 95 -21.79 -6.72 -2.99
CA ILE A 95 -21.46 -8.08 -3.42
C ILE A 95 -22.67 -9.02 -3.24
N SER A 96 -23.44 -8.92 -2.16
CA SER A 96 -24.59 -9.81 -1.98
C SER A 96 -25.64 -9.61 -3.06
N ARG A 97 -25.83 -8.36 -3.53
CA ARG A 97 -26.80 -8.04 -4.58
C ARG A 97 -26.35 -8.41 -6.00
N GLU A 98 -25.08 -8.16 -6.34
CA GLU A 98 -24.61 -8.25 -7.73
C GLU A 98 -23.43 -9.20 -7.95
N GLY A 99 -22.83 -9.74 -6.89
CA GLY A 99 -21.62 -10.56 -6.95
C GLY A 99 -21.79 -11.81 -7.81
N LEU A 100 -22.97 -12.45 -7.77
CA LEU A 100 -23.22 -13.70 -8.49
C LEU A 100 -23.02 -13.56 -10.01
N SER A 101 -23.48 -12.47 -10.62
CA SER A 101 -23.35 -12.26 -12.06
C SER A 101 -21.89 -12.02 -12.48
N ILE A 102 -21.08 -11.47 -11.59
CA ILE A 102 -19.66 -11.18 -11.80
C ILE A 102 -18.72 -12.20 -11.11
N GLY A 103 -19.24 -13.36 -10.70
CA GLY A 103 -18.49 -14.47 -10.08
C GLY A 103 -17.76 -14.12 -8.79
N VAL A 104 -18.40 -13.31 -7.93
CA VAL A 104 -17.96 -13.03 -6.56
C VAL A 104 -19.01 -13.56 -5.59
N HIS A 105 -18.59 -14.43 -4.68
CA HIS A 105 -19.45 -15.18 -3.77
C HIS A 105 -19.13 -14.83 -2.31
N LEU A 106 -20.16 -14.83 -1.47
CA LEU A 106 -20.05 -14.58 -0.04
C LEU A 106 -20.50 -15.80 0.74
N LEU A 107 -19.69 -16.22 1.71
CA LEU A 107 -20.10 -17.11 2.79
C LEU A 107 -19.89 -16.36 4.09
N VAL A 108 -20.92 -16.27 4.91
CA VAL A 108 -20.93 -15.49 6.13
C VAL A 108 -21.45 -16.34 7.28
N THR A 109 -20.76 -16.30 8.41
CA THR A 109 -21.29 -16.82 9.68
C THR A 109 -21.69 -15.64 10.58
N ALA A 110 -22.72 -15.84 11.37
CA ALA A 110 -23.18 -14.88 12.37
C ALA A 110 -23.82 -15.66 13.52
N GLY A 111 -23.64 -15.20 14.75
CA GLY A 111 -24.24 -15.83 15.92
C GLY A 111 -25.78 -15.79 15.88
N ARG A 112 -26.34 -14.73 15.30
CA ARG A 112 -27.79 -14.55 15.07
C ARG A 112 -28.04 -13.82 13.75
N GLN A 113 -29.06 -14.21 13.00
CA GLN A 113 -29.55 -13.48 11.83
C GLN A 113 -30.04 -12.08 12.21
N SER A 114 -30.61 -11.91 13.40
CA SER A 114 -31.01 -10.59 13.94
C SER A 114 -29.84 -9.59 14.06
N ASN A 115 -28.59 -10.05 14.11
CA ASN A 115 -27.40 -9.18 14.06
C ASN A 115 -27.10 -8.65 12.65
N LEU A 116 -27.59 -9.33 11.61
CA LEU A 116 -27.42 -8.97 10.22
C LEU A 116 -28.49 -7.94 9.81
N ARG A 117 -28.09 -6.92 9.06
CA ARG A 117 -29.04 -5.93 8.53
C ARG A 117 -29.84 -6.56 7.38
N ALA A 118 -31.16 -6.33 7.32
CA ALA A 118 -32.06 -6.96 6.34
C ALA A 118 -31.60 -6.84 4.88
N GLN A 119 -31.13 -5.66 4.49
CA GLN A 119 -30.61 -5.41 3.13
C GLN A 119 -29.41 -6.29 2.74
N PHE A 120 -28.70 -6.85 3.72
CA PHE A 120 -27.55 -7.70 3.47
C PHE A 120 -27.97 -9.15 3.25
N TYR A 121 -28.70 -9.74 4.22
CA TYR A 121 -29.07 -11.15 4.16
C TYR A 121 -30.22 -11.45 3.20
N ALA A 122 -31.00 -10.45 2.77
CA ALA A 122 -32.10 -10.63 1.81
C ALA A 122 -31.63 -11.22 0.46
N ASN A 123 -30.36 -11.05 0.10
CA ASN A 123 -29.79 -11.61 -1.13
C ASN A 123 -29.16 -13.00 -0.95
N PHE A 124 -29.15 -13.56 0.26
CA PHE A 124 -28.64 -14.92 0.49
C PHE A 124 -29.66 -15.97 0.08
N LYS A 125 -29.41 -16.58 -1.09
CA LYS A 125 -30.20 -17.70 -1.61
C LYS A 125 -30.15 -18.93 -0.70
N HIS A 126 -28.96 -19.23 -0.16
CA HIS A 126 -28.74 -20.38 0.69
C HIS A 126 -28.48 -19.91 2.11
N GLN A 127 -29.32 -20.38 3.03
CA GLN A 127 -29.20 -20.13 4.46
C GLN A 127 -29.45 -21.44 5.19
N LEU A 128 -28.70 -21.66 6.26
CA LEU A 128 -28.86 -22.78 7.17
C LEU A 128 -28.69 -22.28 8.60
N SER A 129 -29.29 -22.99 9.54
CA SER A 129 -29.21 -22.69 10.97
C SER A 129 -28.71 -23.93 11.72
N LEU A 130 -27.59 -23.80 12.43
CA LEU A 130 -27.17 -24.76 13.45
C LEU A 130 -28.09 -24.64 14.69
N PRO A 131 -28.01 -25.52 15.69
CA PRO A 131 -28.67 -25.33 16.98
C PRO A 131 -28.53 -23.92 17.53
N GLN A 132 -29.68 -23.31 17.84
CA GLN A 132 -29.80 -21.98 18.43
C GLN A 132 -30.60 -22.09 19.73
N ASN A 133 -30.28 -21.22 20.69
CA ASN A 133 -30.98 -21.17 21.96
C ASN A 133 -32.46 -20.74 21.80
N ASP A 134 -32.76 -19.91 20.81
CA ASP A 134 -34.11 -19.42 20.51
C ASP A 134 -34.65 -20.04 19.22
N VAL A 135 -35.78 -20.73 19.35
CA VAL A 135 -36.54 -21.32 18.23
C VAL A 135 -37.01 -20.25 17.23
N GLY A 136 -37.27 -19.03 17.70
CA GLY A 136 -37.63 -17.88 16.86
C GLY A 136 -36.54 -17.54 15.85
N GLU A 137 -35.28 -17.59 16.26
CA GLU A 137 -34.11 -17.33 15.42
C GLU A 137 -33.94 -18.40 14.33
N VAL A 138 -34.18 -19.67 14.67
CA VAL A 138 -34.18 -20.75 13.67
C VAL A 138 -35.27 -20.51 12.62
N ARG A 139 -36.48 -20.15 13.07
CA ARG A 139 -37.64 -19.91 12.20
C ARG A 139 -37.49 -18.69 11.30
N SER A 140 -36.76 -17.65 11.72
CA SER A 140 -36.50 -16.49 10.86
C SER A 140 -35.56 -16.84 9.69
N ILE A 141 -34.71 -17.87 9.85
CA ILE A 141 -33.78 -18.34 8.83
C ILE A 141 -34.43 -19.36 7.88
N VAL A 142 -35.00 -20.45 8.41
CA VAL A 142 -35.50 -21.57 7.59
C VAL A 142 -37.02 -21.55 7.37
N GLY A 143 -37.73 -20.59 7.97
CA GLY A 143 -39.19 -20.50 7.94
C GLY A 143 -39.87 -21.33 9.04
N SER A 144 -41.20 -21.25 9.08
CA SER A 144 -42.00 -21.96 10.09
C SER A 144 -41.92 -23.47 9.88
N THR A 145 -41.42 -24.19 10.89
CA THR A 145 -41.26 -25.64 10.88
C THR A 145 -41.34 -26.21 12.30
N PRO A 146 -41.91 -27.41 12.50
CA PRO A 146 -41.84 -28.10 13.79
C PRO A 146 -40.41 -28.52 14.14
N LEU A 147 -39.56 -28.76 13.12
CA LEU A 147 -38.17 -29.19 13.28
C LEU A 147 -37.32 -28.21 14.09
N ALA A 148 -37.68 -26.91 14.08
CA ALA A 148 -36.99 -25.89 14.86
C ALA A 148 -37.03 -26.13 16.38
N LYS A 149 -38.02 -26.89 16.87
CA LYS A 149 -38.12 -27.28 18.29
C LYS A 149 -37.51 -28.64 18.60
N THR A 150 -37.43 -29.51 17.60
CA THR A 150 -37.05 -30.91 17.77
C THR A 150 -35.67 -31.23 17.20
N MET A 151 -34.93 -30.23 16.73
CA MET A 151 -33.56 -30.41 16.26
C MET A 151 -32.67 -30.83 17.43
N GLU A 152 -31.94 -31.92 17.24
CA GLU A 152 -30.98 -32.45 18.21
C GLU A 152 -29.76 -31.53 18.31
N ASP A 153 -29.25 -31.35 19.54
CA ASP A 153 -28.02 -30.59 19.80
C ASP A 153 -26.78 -31.45 19.55
N ILE A 154 -26.51 -31.70 18.27
CA ILE A 154 -25.34 -32.45 17.78
C ILE A 154 -24.45 -31.48 17.01
N LYS A 155 -23.14 -31.47 17.29
CA LYS A 155 -22.18 -30.64 16.54
C LYS A 155 -22.29 -30.91 15.03
N GLY A 156 -22.45 -29.86 14.23
CA GLY A 156 -22.60 -29.96 12.77
C GLY A 156 -24.01 -30.33 12.28
N ARG A 157 -24.96 -30.58 13.18
CA ARG A 157 -26.39 -30.66 12.82
C ARG A 157 -26.89 -29.29 12.39
N ALA A 158 -27.69 -29.21 11.35
CA ALA A 158 -28.30 -27.97 10.92
C ALA A 158 -29.67 -28.20 10.26
N LEU A 159 -30.49 -27.15 10.23
CA LEU A 159 -31.66 -27.05 9.35
C LEU A 159 -31.31 -26.20 8.14
N MET A 160 -31.71 -26.66 6.95
CA MET A 160 -31.54 -25.91 5.71
C MET A 160 -32.87 -25.90 4.95
N LYS A 161 -33.29 -24.73 4.50
CA LYS A 161 -34.47 -24.61 3.63
C LYS A 161 -34.07 -24.85 2.18
N ARG A 162 -34.64 -25.89 1.57
CA ARG A 162 -34.61 -26.15 0.12
C ARG A 162 -36.03 -25.99 -0.40
N ASP A 163 -36.62 -27.04 -0.98
CA ASP A 163 -38.06 -27.08 -1.25
C ASP A 163 -38.84 -27.21 0.06
N GLU A 164 -38.35 -28.06 0.98
CA GLU A 164 -38.80 -28.20 2.36
C GLU A 164 -37.66 -27.87 3.34
N VAL A 165 -37.94 -27.90 4.64
CA VAL A 165 -36.89 -27.75 5.67
C VAL A 165 -36.30 -29.13 5.96
N ASP A 166 -35.05 -29.31 5.57
CA ASP A 166 -34.31 -30.56 5.79
C ASP A 166 -33.46 -30.48 7.05
N VAL A 167 -33.37 -31.61 7.75
CA VAL A 167 -32.37 -31.84 8.80
C VAL A 167 -31.12 -32.41 8.12
N ILE A 168 -29.99 -31.72 8.24
CA ILE A 168 -28.72 -32.11 7.63
C ILE A 168 -27.62 -32.28 8.67
N GLN A 169 -26.66 -33.16 8.38
CA GLN A 169 -25.43 -33.30 9.15
C GLN A 169 -24.26 -32.86 8.26
N LEU A 170 -23.53 -31.84 8.70
CA LEU A 170 -22.34 -31.38 7.99
C LEU A 170 -21.20 -32.38 8.14
N ALA A 171 -20.50 -32.63 7.03
CA ALA A 171 -19.29 -33.43 7.03
C ALA A 171 -18.14 -32.67 7.71
N LEU A 172 -17.24 -33.42 8.34
CA LEU A 172 -15.95 -32.87 8.75
C LEU A 172 -15.10 -32.60 7.49
N PRO A 173 -14.23 -31.58 7.52
CA PRO A 173 -13.35 -31.29 6.39
C PRO A 173 -12.34 -32.41 6.11
N VAL A 174 -11.99 -33.17 7.15
CA VAL A 174 -11.12 -34.37 7.10
C VAL A 174 -11.58 -35.37 8.17
N GLU A 175 -11.22 -36.63 8.01
CA GLU A 175 -11.49 -37.67 9.01
C GLU A 175 -10.69 -37.41 10.30
N GLY A 176 -11.28 -37.70 11.46
CA GLY A 176 -10.60 -37.67 12.75
C GLY A 176 -11.54 -38.07 13.90
N ALA A 177 -11.01 -38.78 14.89
CA ALA A 177 -11.80 -39.27 16.03
C ALA A 177 -12.10 -38.18 17.08
N ASN A 178 -11.38 -37.06 17.05
CA ASN A 178 -11.54 -35.92 17.95
C ASN A 178 -11.03 -34.62 17.30
N ASP A 179 -11.36 -33.48 17.92
CA ASP A 179 -11.04 -32.14 17.40
C ASP A 179 -9.54 -31.93 17.13
N ALA A 180 -8.66 -32.49 17.97
CA ALA A 180 -7.21 -32.37 17.79
C ALA A 180 -6.70 -33.17 16.58
N GLN A 181 -7.24 -34.38 16.36
CA GLN A 181 -6.90 -35.20 15.20
C GLN A 181 -7.43 -34.56 13.90
N VAL A 182 -8.65 -34.03 13.91
CA VAL A 182 -9.22 -33.30 12.76
C VAL A 182 -8.34 -32.10 12.40
N LEU A 183 -7.90 -31.32 13.40
CA LEU A 183 -7.03 -30.16 13.16
C LEU A 183 -5.66 -30.56 12.57
N ASN A 184 -5.03 -31.60 13.09
CA ASN A 184 -3.74 -32.07 12.59
C ASN A 184 -3.84 -32.64 11.17
N ASN A 185 -4.87 -33.45 10.91
CA ASN A 185 -5.12 -34.01 9.59
C ASN A 185 -5.45 -32.90 8.57
N LEU A 186 -6.17 -31.86 8.99
CA LEU A 186 -6.47 -30.72 8.12
C LEU A 186 -5.21 -29.97 7.73
N ARG A 187 -4.28 -29.74 8.68
CA ARG A 187 -2.98 -29.11 8.39
C ARG A 187 -2.15 -29.95 7.41
N GLN A 188 -2.15 -31.27 7.57
CA GLN A 188 -1.45 -32.18 6.65
C GLN A 188 -2.05 -32.14 5.26
N GLU A 189 -3.38 -32.16 5.14
CA GLU A 189 -4.07 -32.07 3.85
C GLU A 189 -3.78 -30.75 3.15
N VAL A 190 -3.84 -29.63 3.88
CA VAL A 190 -3.51 -28.30 3.32
C VAL A 190 -2.06 -28.25 2.84
N ALA A 191 -1.10 -28.78 3.60
CA ALA A 191 0.30 -28.84 3.19
C ALA A 191 0.48 -29.71 1.92
N SER A 192 -0.19 -30.86 1.85
CA SER A 192 -0.17 -31.73 0.67
C SER A 192 -0.72 -31.01 -0.58
N LEU A 193 -1.85 -30.32 -0.45
CA LEU A 193 -2.41 -29.51 -1.53
C LEU A 193 -1.48 -28.37 -1.95
N GLN A 194 -0.80 -27.75 -0.98
CA GLN A 194 0.17 -26.70 -1.23
C GLN A 194 1.37 -27.21 -2.04
N GLU A 195 1.89 -28.38 -1.71
CA GLU A 195 2.99 -29.04 -2.43
C GLU A 195 2.58 -29.52 -3.82
N ALA A 196 1.37 -30.03 -3.97
CA ALA A 196 0.84 -30.51 -5.24
C ALA A 196 0.53 -29.38 -6.25
N TRP A 197 0.33 -28.14 -5.79
CA TRP A 197 -0.07 -27.03 -6.66
C TRP A 197 1.11 -26.38 -7.38
N THR A 198 1.19 -26.59 -8.70
CA THR A 198 2.21 -26.00 -9.58
C THR A 198 1.72 -24.76 -10.35
N GLY A 199 0.44 -24.39 -10.19
CA GLY A 199 -0.16 -23.26 -10.90
C GLY A 199 0.14 -21.90 -10.27
N GLN A 200 -0.29 -20.83 -10.95
CA GLN A 200 -0.22 -19.49 -10.38
C GLN A 200 -1.11 -19.39 -9.14
N ARG A 201 -0.57 -18.80 -8.06
CA ARG A 201 -1.33 -18.46 -6.85
C ARG A 201 -1.90 -17.05 -6.96
N PRO A 202 -3.07 -16.79 -6.37
CA PRO A 202 -3.58 -15.43 -6.25
C PRO A 202 -2.61 -14.55 -5.43
N SER A 203 -2.53 -13.28 -5.79
CA SER A 203 -1.73 -12.31 -5.04
C SER A 203 -2.43 -11.92 -3.74
N ALA A 204 -1.67 -11.87 -2.65
CA ALA A 204 -2.13 -11.32 -1.37
C ALA A 204 -2.40 -9.80 -1.47
N ILE A 205 -3.07 -9.25 -0.46
CA ILE A 205 -3.29 -7.81 -0.37
C ILE A 205 -1.92 -7.15 -0.15
N PRO A 206 -1.52 -6.20 -1.01
CA PRO A 206 -0.21 -5.57 -0.92
C PRO A 206 -0.10 -4.76 0.38
N MET A 207 0.79 -5.19 1.26
CA MET A 207 1.13 -4.51 2.51
C MET A 207 2.60 -4.18 2.55
N VAL A 208 2.91 -2.98 3.01
CA VAL A 208 4.27 -2.62 3.42
C VAL A 208 4.48 -3.17 4.83
N PRO A 209 5.64 -3.76 5.17
CA PRO A 209 5.91 -4.20 6.53
C PRO A 209 5.82 -3.06 7.55
N GLU A 210 5.57 -3.40 8.81
CA GLU A 210 5.54 -2.46 9.93
C GLU A 210 6.90 -1.77 10.11
N GLU A 211 8.00 -2.48 9.87
CA GLU A 211 9.33 -1.90 9.73
C GLU A 211 9.89 -2.25 8.36
N LEU A 212 10.17 -1.22 7.56
CA LEU A 212 10.82 -1.39 6.27
C LEU A 212 12.33 -1.40 6.47
N THR A 213 12.92 -2.59 6.50
CA THR A 213 14.37 -2.77 6.60
C THR A 213 15.02 -2.61 5.23
N GLU A 214 16.32 -2.31 5.20
CA GLU A 214 17.09 -2.28 3.96
C GLU A 214 17.04 -3.65 3.25
N ALA A 215 17.19 -4.74 3.99
CA ALA A 215 17.17 -6.08 3.44
C ALA A 215 15.83 -6.40 2.74
N ASP A 216 14.70 -6.08 3.37
CA ASP A 216 13.39 -6.25 2.75
C ASP A 216 13.27 -5.36 1.49
N PHE A 217 13.61 -4.08 1.60
CA PHE A 217 13.48 -3.13 0.50
C PHE A 217 14.30 -3.54 -0.74
N TYR A 218 15.60 -3.83 -0.58
CA TYR A 218 16.48 -4.15 -1.71
C TYR A 218 16.30 -5.59 -2.25
N SER A 219 15.68 -6.49 -1.48
CA SER A 219 15.35 -7.84 -1.96
C SER A 219 14.18 -7.87 -2.94
N ARG A 220 13.36 -6.81 -2.99
CA ARG A 220 12.16 -6.74 -3.84
C ARG A 220 12.54 -6.63 -5.31
N ALA A 221 11.98 -7.50 -6.14
CA ALA A 221 12.22 -7.53 -7.57
C ALA A 221 11.91 -6.19 -8.27
N SER A 222 10.85 -5.49 -7.86
CA SER A 222 10.49 -4.18 -8.43
C SER A 222 11.51 -3.08 -8.09
N VAL A 223 12.10 -3.12 -6.88
CA VAL A 223 13.18 -2.22 -6.48
C VAL A 223 14.45 -2.50 -7.28
N GLN A 224 14.80 -3.77 -7.46
CA GLN A 224 15.96 -4.18 -8.27
C GLN A 224 15.80 -3.73 -9.73
N ALA A 225 14.63 -3.94 -10.32
CA ALA A 225 14.32 -3.49 -11.67
C ALA A 225 14.45 -1.97 -11.85
N ALA A 226 14.05 -1.18 -10.84
CA ALA A 226 14.23 0.27 -10.86
C ALA A 226 15.71 0.67 -10.90
N TYR A 227 16.57 0.02 -10.11
CA TYR A 227 18.01 0.26 -10.14
C TYR A 227 18.67 -0.16 -11.45
N GLU A 228 18.23 -1.27 -12.05
CA GLU A 228 18.72 -1.71 -13.36
C GLU A 228 18.46 -0.63 -14.42
N GLN A 229 17.29 0.01 -14.37
CA GLN A 229 16.90 1.13 -15.23
C GLN A 229 17.61 2.46 -14.87
N GLY A 230 18.43 2.49 -13.82
CA GLY A 230 19.17 3.68 -13.37
C GLY A 230 18.30 4.71 -12.65
N LEU A 231 17.11 4.30 -12.18
CA LEU A 231 16.24 5.09 -11.34
C LEU A 231 16.70 5.02 -9.88
N VAL A 232 16.33 6.04 -9.11
CA VAL A 232 16.54 6.08 -7.66
C VAL A 232 15.18 5.85 -7.00
N PRO A 233 14.92 4.64 -6.46
CA PRO A 233 13.82 4.43 -5.54
C PRO A 233 13.94 5.39 -4.36
N LEU A 234 12.82 5.80 -3.77
CA LEU A 234 12.78 6.71 -2.62
C LEU A 234 12.13 6.04 -1.40
N GLY A 235 11.41 4.95 -1.65
CA GLY A 235 10.65 4.17 -0.68
C GLY A 235 9.53 3.40 -1.39
N LEU A 236 8.64 2.77 -0.63
CA LEU A 236 7.50 2.02 -1.17
C LEU A 236 6.21 2.80 -1.02
N ASP A 237 5.42 2.87 -2.08
CA ASP A 237 4.07 3.41 -2.02
C ASP A 237 3.21 2.54 -1.10
N MET A 238 2.50 3.15 -0.16
CA MET A 238 1.72 2.38 0.82
C MET A 238 0.52 1.69 0.20
N GLU A 239 -0.01 2.13 -0.94
CA GLU A 239 -1.18 1.50 -1.57
C GLU A 239 -0.78 0.32 -2.46
N THR A 240 0.24 0.53 -3.29
CA THR A 240 0.65 -0.42 -4.33
C THR A 240 1.81 -1.31 -3.90
N VAL A 241 2.59 -0.89 -2.89
CA VAL A 241 3.81 -1.56 -2.43
C VAL A 241 4.90 -1.64 -3.52
N GLU A 242 4.76 -0.79 -4.54
CA GLU A 242 5.74 -0.57 -5.59
C GLU A 242 6.70 0.56 -5.21
N PRO A 243 7.93 0.56 -5.72
CA PRO A 243 8.88 1.64 -5.46
C PRO A 243 8.39 2.96 -6.05
N ILE A 244 8.36 3.99 -5.21
CA ILE A 244 8.26 5.36 -5.70
C ILE A 244 9.65 5.78 -6.15
N THR A 245 9.80 6.11 -7.43
CA THR A 245 11.08 6.56 -8.00
C THR A 245 11.06 8.05 -8.29
N TRP A 246 12.21 8.71 -8.14
CA TRP A 246 12.36 10.10 -8.55
C TRP A 246 12.25 10.25 -10.07
N ASN A 247 11.22 10.93 -10.54
CA ASN A 247 11.03 11.19 -11.97
C ASN A 247 11.73 12.48 -12.41
N LEU A 248 12.92 12.34 -13.01
CA LEU A 248 13.70 13.46 -13.51
C LEU A 248 12.97 14.31 -14.57
N SER A 249 12.03 13.74 -15.34
CA SER A 249 11.24 14.52 -16.31
C SER A 249 10.32 15.55 -15.66
N LYS A 250 9.93 15.35 -14.40
CA LYS A 250 9.06 16.25 -13.64
C LYS A 250 9.84 17.34 -12.91
N GLY A 251 11.16 17.21 -12.78
CA GLY A 251 12.04 18.21 -12.19
C GLY A 251 12.84 17.70 -10.99
N ASN A 252 13.49 18.66 -10.34
CA ASN A 252 14.23 18.44 -9.11
C ASN A 252 13.32 18.04 -7.93
N LEU A 253 13.91 17.49 -6.87
CA LEU A 253 13.20 16.94 -5.73
C LEU A 253 13.44 17.79 -4.48
N LEU A 254 12.38 18.09 -3.74
CA LEU A 254 12.46 18.72 -2.42
C LEU A 254 12.21 17.66 -1.34
N TYR A 255 13.08 17.54 -0.34
CA TYR A 255 12.79 16.76 0.85
C TYR A 255 12.49 17.70 2.01
N LEU A 256 11.23 17.76 2.44
CA LEU A 256 10.81 18.51 3.61
C LEU A 256 10.89 17.64 4.87
N THR A 257 11.90 17.93 5.69
CA THR A 257 12.12 17.29 6.99
C THR A 257 12.83 18.25 7.92
N ASP A 258 12.45 18.22 9.20
CA ASP A 258 13.16 18.92 10.28
C ASP A 258 14.17 18.00 11.01
N LYS A 259 14.35 16.75 10.53
CA LYS A 259 15.23 15.73 11.14
C LYS A 259 16.46 15.48 10.27
N GLU A 260 17.65 15.73 10.81
CA GLU A 260 18.91 15.55 10.09
C GLU A 260 19.23 14.06 9.84
N GLU A 261 18.78 13.16 10.72
CA GLU A 261 18.94 11.71 10.53
C GLU A 261 18.21 11.25 9.26
N GLN A 262 17.03 11.80 9.00
CA GLN A 262 16.25 11.53 7.79
C GLN A 262 16.96 12.04 6.53
N MET A 263 17.54 13.26 6.58
CA MET A 263 18.35 13.78 5.48
C MET A 263 19.55 12.88 5.17
N SER A 264 20.20 12.38 6.22
CA SER A 264 21.35 11.47 6.12
C SER A 264 20.96 10.12 5.54
N ALA A 265 19.76 9.61 5.90
CA ALA A 265 19.21 8.36 5.38
C ALA A 265 18.97 8.46 3.87
N LEU A 266 18.29 9.54 3.42
CA LEU A 266 18.01 9.75 2.02
C LEU A 266 19.29 9.98 1.20
N THR A 267 20.28 10.69 1.75
CA THR A 267 21.57 10.90 1.08
C THR A 267 22.29 9.57 0.84
N ARG A 268 22.35 8.69 1.85
CA ARG A 268 22.86 7.32 1.70
C ARG A 268 22.10 6.52 0.66
N HIS A 269 20.79 6.68 0.60
CA HIS A 269 19.97 5.98 -0.36
C HIS A 269 20.25 6.42 -1.80
N ILE A 270 20.37 7.73 -2.03
CA ILE A 270 20.74 8.31 -3.32
C ILE A 270 22.15 7.87 -3.75
N ALA A 271 23.08 7.77 -2.80
CA ALA A 271 24.46 7.30 -3.06
C ALA A 271 24.55 5.88 -3.61
N ARG A 272 23.53 5.03 -3.42
CA ARG A 272 23.46 3.70 -4.05
C ARG A 272 23.07 3.75 -5.53
N GLY A 273 22.71 4.92 -6.05
CA GLY A 273 22.46 5.12 -7.48
C GLY A 273 23.71 4.93 -8.34
N LYS A 274 23.53 4.95 -9.66
CA LYS A 274 24.64 4.80 -10.63
C LYS A 274 25.41 6.10 -10.88
N GLN A 275 24.84 7.22 -10.46
CA GLN A 275 25.31 8.57 -10.78
C GLN A 275 26.24 9.10 -9.68
N LYS A 276 27.11 10.03 -10.05
CA LYS A 276 27.96 10.73 -9.07
C LYS A 276 27.08 11.51 -8.12
N VAL A 277 27.39 11.50 -6.82
CA VAL A 277 26.65 12.31 -5.84
C VAL A 277 27.56 13.39 -5.29
N ILE A 278 27.12 14.64 -5.43
CA ILE A 278 27.82 15.81 -4.89
C ILE A 278 26.94 16.41 -3.81
N VAL A 279 27.43 16.47 -2.57
CA VAL A 279 26.68 16.98 -1.43
C VAL A 279 27.27 18.32 -1.01
N LEU A 280 26.44 19.36 -1.05
CA LEU A 280 26.71 20.63 -0.38
C LEU A 280 26.07 20.53 1.01
N ALA A 281 26.88 20.45 2.05
CA ALA A 281 26.43 20.33 3.44
C ALA A 281 27.02 21.45 4.29
N PRO A 282 26.33 21.93 5.35
CA PRO A 282 26.91 22.90 6.28
C PRO A 282 28.18 22.37 6.94
N LYS A 283 28.99 23.27 7.49
CA LYS A 283 30.26 22.92 8.15
C LYS A 283 30.10 21.86 9.24
N TYR A 284 29.01 21.89 9.99
CA TYR A 284 28.70 20.94 11.05
C TYR A 284 27.56 20.02 10.61
N HIS A 285 27.87 19.02 9.77
CA HIS A 285 26.91 18.02 9.32
C HIS A 285 27.14 16.65 9.97
N ASN A 286 26.10 15.83 10.03
CA ASN A 286 26.16 14.44 10.53
C ASN A 286 26.29 13.35 9.44
N LEU A 287 26.66 13.72 8.22
CA LEU A 287 26.89 12.76 7.13
C LEU A 287 28.15 11.90 7.35
N PRO A 288 28.07 10.57 7.20
CA PRO A 288 29.24 9.70 7.17
C PRO A 288 29.98 9.85 5.83
N GLU A 289 31.27 9.49 5.80
CA GLU A 289 31.97 9.26 4.54
C GLU A 289 31.33 8.08 3.79
N MET A 290 31.15 8.25 2.48
CA MET A 290 30.48 7.29 1.60
C MET A 290 31.26 7.17 0.30
N GLU A 291 31.42 5.95 -0.19
CA GLU A 291 32.09 5.71 -1.47
C GLU A 291 31.25 6.31 -2.63
N GLY A 292 31.92 7.00 -3.55
CA GLY A 292 31.26 7.64 -4.70
C GLY A 292 30.52 8.95 -4.40
N VAL A 293 30.59 9.43 -3.15
CA VAL A 293 29.99 10.72 -2.73
C VAL A 293 31.08 11.75 -2.48
N THR A 294 30.96 12.91 -3.10
CA THR A 294 31.82 14.08 -2.83
C THR A 294 31.07 15.03 -1.89
N ILE A 295 31.56 15.19 -0.67
CA ILE A 295 30.99 16.13 0.30
C ILE A 295 31.81 17.41 0.27
N LEU A 296 31.13 18.54 0.13
CA LEU A 296 31.70 19.89 0.21
C LEU A 296 31.09 20.53 1.45
N ALA A 297 31.93 20.91 2.42
CA ALA A 297 31.51 21.36 3.76
C ALA A 297 32.31 22.56 4.30
N SER A 298 33.03 23.27 3.42
CA SER A 298 33.77 24.48 3.77
C SER A 298 33.66 25.55 2.69
N PRO A 299 33.84 26.85 3.02
CA PRO A 299 33.72 27.93 2.05
C PRO A 299 34.56 27.75 0.78
N GLU A 300 35.80 27.28 0.93
CA GLU A 300 36.72 27.04 -0.19
C GLU A 300 36.24 25.88 -1.08
N GLU A 301 35.72 24.81 -0.46
CA GLU A 301 35.15 23.66 -1.16
C GLU A 301 33.83 24.00 -1.86
N TYR A 302 32.95 24.79 -1.21
CA TYR A 302 31.70 25.26 -1.80
C TYR A 302 32.00 26.04 -3.08
N GLN A 303 32.86 27.04 -2.98
CA GLN A 303 33.21 27.91 -4.10
C GLN A 303 33.81 27.10 -5.25
N THR A 304 34.82 26.27 -4.96
CA THR A 304 35.49 25.44 -5.97
C THR A 304 34.51 24.45 -6.62
N GLY A 305 33.68 23.79 -5.83
CA GLY A 305 32.72 22.80 -6.31
C GLY A 305 31.57 23.41 -7.12
N ILE A 306 31.01 24.53 -6.67
CA ILE A 306 29.93 25.24 -7.37
C ILE A 306 30.42 25.76 -8.72
N ILE A 307 31.58 26.40 -8.77
CA ILE A 307 32.17 26.89 -10.03
C ILE A 307 32.42 25.71 -10.99
N ALA A 308 33.02 24.62 -10.50
CA ALA A 308 33.28 23.44 -11.33
C ALA A 308 31.99 22.81 -11.87
N MET A 309 30.93 22.75 -11.07
CA MET A 309 29.62 22.26 -11.52
C MET A 309 29.00 23.17 -12.57
N GLU A 310 29.05 24.49 -12.36
CA GLU A 310 28.51 25.47 -13.31
C GLU A 310 29.21 25.39 -14.67
N GLU A 311 30.54 25.30 -14.70
CA GLU A 311 31.33 25.14 -15.92
C GLU A 311 30.99 23.84 -16.67
N ASN A 312 30.88 22.73 -15.94
CA ASN A 312 30.50 21.44 -16.52
C ASN A 312 29.08 21.47 -17.11
N ILE A 313 28.12 22.10 -16.41
CA ILE A 313 26.76 22.28 -16.89
C ILE A 313 26.76 23.11 -18.18
N LYS A 314 27.48 24.24 -18.24
CA LYS A 314 27.60 25.07 -19.45
C LYS A 314 28.12 24.25 -20.63
N ALA A 315 29.24 23.55 -20.45
CA ALA A 315 29.84 22.72 -21.49
C ALA A 315 28.90 21.60 -21.99
N ARG A 316 28.11 21.00 -21.10
CA ARG A 316 27.15 19.95 -21.45
C ARG A 316 25.91 20.49 -22.15
N LEU A 317 25.44 21.68 -21.80
CA LEU A 317 24.34 22.36 -22.50
C LEU A 317 24.72 22.69 -23.95
N GLU A 318 25.95 23.17 -24.18
CA GLU A 318 26.47 23.43 -25.52
C GLU A 318 26.50 22.15 -26.37
N LYS A 319 26.92 21.04 -25.77
CA LYS A 319 26.93 19.70 -26.39
C LYS A 319 25.56 19.03 -26.47
N ARG A 320 24.51 19.65 -25.92
CA ARG A 320 23.15 19.08 -25.77
C ARG A 320 23.15 17.70 -25.08
N ASN A 321 24.08 17.48 -24.14
CA ASN A 321 24.16 16.24 -23.39
C ASN A 321 23.23 16.32 -22.17
N ASN A 322 22.14 15.56 -22.22
CA ASN A 322 21.11 15.53 -21.19
C ASN A 322 21.11 14.22 -20.37
N GLN A 323 22.08 13.33 -20.59
CA GLN A 323 22.19 12.10 -19.82
C GLN A 323 22.49 12.44 -18.36
N HIS A 324 21.76 11.83 -17.42
CA HIS A 324 21.96 12.05 -15.99
C HIS A 324 23.37 11.62 -15.56
N GLU A 325 24.21 12.61 -15.23
CA GLU A 325 25.61 12.42 -14.83
C GLU A 325 25.79 12.50 -13.32
N ALA A 326 25.15 13.49 -12.68
CA ALA A 326 25.33 13.75 -11.26
C ALA A 326 24.03 14.16 -10.56
N THR A 327 23.91 13.73 -9.30
CA THR A 327 22.90 14.21 -8.35
C THR A 327 23.56 15.19 -7.38
N VAL A 328 23.06 16.43 -7.35
CA VAL A 328 23.48 17.47 -6.40
C VAL A 328 22.54 17.47 -5.21
N VAL A 329 23.06 17.20 -4.01
CA VAL A 329 22.28 17.21 -2.77
C VAL A 329 22.59 18.49 -2.01
N LEU A 330 21.57 19.32 -1.75
CA LEU A 330 21.66 20.44 -0.82
C LEU A 330 21.20 19.93 0.54
N PHE A 331 22.15 19.51 1.36
CA PHE A 331 21.90 18.99 2.69
C PHE A 331 21.66 20.15 3.66
N ASN A 332 20.61 20.05 4.48
CA ASN A 332 20.19 21.11 5.41
C ASN A 332 20.30 22.52 4.78
N GLN A 333 19.54 22.72 3.70
CA GLN A 333 19.65 23.88 2.84
C GLN A 333 19.48 25.21 3.59
N LEU A 334 18.67 25.26 4.66
CA LEU A 334 18.47 26.48 5.45
C LEU A 334 19.75 26.96 6.12
N GLU A 335 20.52 26.04 6.70
CA GLU A 335 21.79 26.36 7.34
C GLU A 335 22.88 26.64 6.30
N LEU A 336 22.91 25.86 5.22
CA LEU A 336 23.86 26.05 4.11
C LEU A 336 23.77 27.46 3.51
N MET A 337 22.58 28.03 3.35
CA MET A 337 22.43 29.40 2.82
C MET A 337 23.05 30.48 3.71
N GLY A 338 23.22 30.20 5.01
CA GLY A 338 23.92 31.11 5.93
C GLY A 338 25.44 31.10 5.75
N GLU A 339 26.00 30.05 5.15
CA GLU A 339 27.44 29.88 4.95
C GLU A 339 27.91 30.26 3.54
N LEU A 340 27.02 30.18 2.54
CA LEU A 340 27.35 30.52 1.15
C LEU A 340 27.42 32.03 0.92
N SER A 341 28.42 32.47 0.16
CA SER A 341 28.50 33.85 -0.32
C SER A 341 27.37 34.17 -1.32
N LEU A 342 27.11 35.46 -1.56
CA LEU A 342 26.10 35.88 -2.55
C LEU A 342 26.44 35.41 -3.97
N ASP A 343 27.72 35.35 -4.31
CA ASP A 343 28.19 34.88 -5.61
C ASP A 343 28.00 33.37 -5.75
N ASP A 344 28.27 32.60 -4.70
CA ASP A 344 28.01 31.16 -4.64
C ASP A 344 26.51 30.86 -4.75
N GLN A 345 25.66 31.62 -4.05
CA GLN A 345 24.20 31.48 -4.15
C GLN A 345 23.68 31.77 -5.56
N THR A 346 24.27 32.76 -6.24
CA THR A 346 23.90 33.09 -7.63
C THR A 346 24.28 31.97 -8.59
N SER A 347 25.48 31.43 -8.44
CA SER A 347 26.00 30.32 -9.23
C SER A 347 25.23 29.02 -8.97
N LEU A 348 24.92 28.74 -7.70
CA LEU A 348 24.07 27.62 -7.29
C LEU A 348 22.66 27.75 -7.86
N ASN A 349 22.07 28.94 -7.89
CA ASN A 349 20.78 29.16 -8.53
C ASN A 349 20.82 28.79 -10.03
N TYR A 350 21.91 29.12 -10.75
CA TYR A 350 22.09 28.67 -12.13
C TYR A 350 22.13 27.14 -12.25
N ILE A 351 22.85 26.46 -11.34
CA ILE A 351 22.90 25.00 -11.28
C ILE A 351 21.51 24.41 -11.08
N LEU A 352 20.71 24.93 -10.14
CA LEU A 352 19.37 24.42 -9.88
C LEU A 352 18.40 24.67 -11.06
N GLU A 353 18.56 25.79 -11.78
CA GLU A 353 17.68 26.16 -12.89
C GLU A 353 18.03 25.42 -14.19
N LYS A 354 19.32 25.27 -14.49
CA LYS A 354 19.82 24.73 -15.77
C LYS A 354 20.37 23.31 -15.67
N GLY A 355 20.78 22.88 -14.48
CA GLY A 355 21.48 21.63 -14.26
C GLY A 355 20.73 20.42 -14.80
N LEU A 356 19.43 20.33 -14.57
CA LEU A 356 18.63 19.18 -15.01
C LEU A 356 18.69 18.96 -16.53
N ARG A 357 18.74 20.04 -17.32
CA ARG A 357 18.88 19.99 -18.79
C ARG A 357 20.25 19.53 -19.25
N ALA A 358 21.25 19.62 -18.38
CA ALA A 358 22.61 19.16 -18.58
C ALA A 358 22.89 17.81 -17.89
N GLY A 359 21.88 17.17 -17.29
CA GLY A 359 22.07 15.92 -16.54
C GLY A 359 22.60 16.09 -15.11
N TYR A 360 22.44 17.27 -14.51
CA TYR A 360 22.69 17.55 -13.09
C TYR A 360 21.35 17.72 -12.38
N ALA A 361 20.83 16.64 -11.80
CA ALA A 361 19.59 16.69 -11.06
C ALA A 361 19.86 17.13 -9.62
N SER A 362 18.93 17.84 -8.96
CA SER A 362 19.10 18.25 -7.58
C SER A 362 18.06 17.71 -6.61
N VAL A 363 18.51 17.38 -5.40
CA VAL A 363 17.68 17.07 -4.24
C VAL A 363 17.98 18.12 -3.16
N SER A 364 16.99 18.93 -2.82
CA SER A 364 17.13 19.94 -1.78
C SER A 364 16.45 19.49 -0.51
N MET A 365 17.20 19.36 0.59
CA MET A 365 16.68 18.93 1.88
C MET A 365 16.55 20.13 2.81
N SER A 366 15.34 20.40 3.29
CA SER A 366 15.05 21.61 4.05
C SER A 366 13.96 21.38 5.09
N GLY A 367 14.01 22.15 6.17
CA GLY A 367 12.94 22.20 7.15
C GLY A 367 11.73 23.02 6.71
N SER A 368 10.70 22.98 7.56
CA SER A 368 9.43 23.70 7.36
C SER A 368 9.59 25.22 7.21
N GLN A 369 10.67 25.81 7.73
CA GLN A 369 10.93 27.25 7.68
C GLN A 369 11.32 27.79 6.29
N LEU A 370 11.50 26.93 5.28
CA LEU A 370 11.83 27.33 3.90
C LEU A 370 10.87 28.38 3.32
N TYR A 371 9.60 28.37 3.72
CA TYR A 371 8.61 29.34 3.23
C TYR A 371 8.96 30.80 3.59
N LYS A 372 9.74 31.02 4.67
CA LYS A 372 10.13 32.36 5.14
C LYS A 372 11.35 32.92 4.41
N GLN A 373 12.13 32.06 3.75
CA GLN A 373 13.41 32.46 3.16
C GLN A 373 13.22 33.32 1.89
N ILE A 374 14.02 34.37 1.75
CA ILE A 374 13.87 35.35 0.65
C ILE A 374 14.98 35.28 -0.40
N ASP A 375 16.01 34.48 -0.17
CA ASP A 375 17.12 34.25 -1.09
C ASP A 375 16.65 33.55 -2.38
N VAL A 376 17.47 33.65 -3.42
CA VAL A 376 17.15 33.17 -4.78
C VAL A 376 17.07 31.64 -4.85
N VAL A 377 17.90 30.94 -4.09
CA VAL A 377 17.98 29.47 -4.06
C VAL A 377 16.73 28.89 -3.39
N SER A 378 16.34 29.42 -2.23
CA SER A 378 15.11 29.02 -1.54
C SER A 378 13.86 29.28 -2.40
N LYS A 379 13.82 30.41 -3.13
CA LYS A 379 12.71 30.72 -4.04
C LYS A 379 12.54 29.67 -5.14
N ILE A 380 13.62 29.20 -5.77
CA ILE A 380 13.52 28.18 -6.82
C ILE A 380 13.12 26.81 -6.24
N ILE A 381 13.65 26.45 -5.06
CA ILE A 381 13.34 25.17 -4.40
C ILE A 381 11.85 25.08 -4.03
N ARG A 382 11.24 26.16 -3.53
CA ARG A 382 9.79 26.19 -3.22
C ARG A 382 8.89 25.90 -4.41
N ASN A 383 9.39 26.10 -5.62
CA ASN A 383 8.65 25.86 -6.86
C ASN A 383 8.89 24.46 -7.44
N TYR A 384 9.61 23.58 -6.73
CA TYR A 384 9.78 22.20 -7.17
C TYR A 384 8.43 21.48 -7.19
N LYS A 385 8.18 20.73 -8.27
CA LYS A 385 6.92 20.03 -8.51
C LYS A 385 6.84 18.66 -7.83
N GLN A 386 7.97 18.21 -7.29
CA GLN A 386 8.11 16.93 -6.63
C GLN A 386 8.73 17.14 -5.24
N ALA A 387 8.14 16.49 -4.24
CA ALA A 387 8.66 16.53 -2.91
C ALA A 387 8.42 15.23 -2.12
N ILE A 388 9.33 14.92 -1.20
CA ILE A 388 9.08 13.99 -0.09
C ILE A 388 8.81 14.86 1.14
N VAL A 389 7.86 14.46 1.98
CA VAL A 389 7.47 15.20 3.20
C VAL A 389 7.41 14.23 4.38
N SER A 390 8.20 14.45 5.42
CA SER A 390 8.25 13.62 6.64
C SER A 390 7.43 14.17 7.81
N MET A 391 6.57 15.15 7.52
CA MET A 391 5.67 15.83 8.44
C MET A 391 4.26 15.85 7.85
N ARG A 392 3.27 16.21 8.67
CA ARG A 392 1.89 16.34 8.18
C ARG A 392 1.81 17.39 7.07
N LEU A 393 0.96 17.15 6.07
CA LEU A 393 0.72 18.09 4.97
C LEU A 393 0.11 19.41 5.46
N THR A 394 -0.51 19.42 6.65
CA THR A 394 -0.99 20.62 7.35
C THR A 394 0.10 21.42 8.07
N ASP A 395 1.24 20.80 8.38
CA ASP A 395 2.31 21.41 9.18
C ASP A 395 3.34 22.17 8.32
N GLN A 396 3.10 22.27 7.01
CA GLN A 396 3.96 22.95 6.05
C GLN A 396 3.14 23.89 5.15
N ASN A 397 3.76 25.00 4.70
CA ASN A 397 3.13 26.05 3.88
C ASN A 397 3.83 26.24 2.51
N ILE A 398 4.53 25.21 2.04
CA ILE A 398 5.37 25.27 0.84
C ILE A 398 4.64 24.60 -0.34
N LEU A 399 4.16 23.38 -0.10
CA LEU A 399 3.51 22.54 -1.09
C LEU A 399 1.99 22.72 -1.04
N THR A 400 1.40 22.97 -2.20
CA THR A 400 -0.06 22.92 -2.38
C THR A 400 -0.46 21.51 -2.74
N VAL A 401 -1.19 20.83 -1.84
CA VAL A 401 -1.71 19.48 -2.07
C VAL A 401 -3.23 19.52 -2.16
N THR A 402 -3.76 18.92 -3.21
CA THR A 402 -5.20 18.93 -3.51
C THR A 402 -5.97 17.80 -2.82
N ASN A 403 -5.37 16.63 -2.67
CA ASN A 403 -5.98 15.44 -2.10
C ASN A 403 -5.62 15.22 -0.62
N LYS A 404 -5.65 16.28 0.19
CA LYS A 404 -5.33 16.19 1.63
C LYS A 404 -6.34 15.28 2.34
N PRO A 405 -5.90 14.40 3.25
CA PRO A 405 -6.82 13.59 4.05
C PRO A 405 -7.63 14.48 5.00
N ILE A 406 -8.89 14.11 5.25
CA ILE A 406 -9.80 14.86 6.16
C ILE A 406 -9.29 14.79 7.61
N ARG A 407 -8.72 13.65 8.00
CA ARG A 407 -8.04 13.44 9.28
C ARG A 407 -6.62 12.99 9.01
N GLU A 408 -5.67 13.75 9.51
CA GLU A 408 -4.25 13.48 9.32
C GLU A 408 -3.59 13.20 10.68
N PRO A 409 -3.30 11.92 11.00
CA PRO A 409 -2.53 11.58 12.19
C PRO A 409 -1.08 12.07 12.06
N GLN A 410 -0.33 12.05 13.16
CA GLN A 410 1.12 12.21 13.06
C GLN A 410 1.71 11.04 12.26
N LEU A 411 2.67 11.35 11.40
CA LEU A 411 3.38 10.34 10.63
C LEU A 411 4.34 9.58 11.56
N GLU A 412 4.39 8.26 11.39
CA GLU A 412 5.42 7.45 12.01
C GLU A 412 6.80 7.74 11.40
N GLU A 413 7.88 7.24 12.02
CA GLU A 413 9.26 7.59 11.66
C GLU A 413 9.62 7.29 10.19
N GLN A 414 9.11 6.18 9.66
CA GLN A 414 9.32 5.76 8.27
C GLN A 414 8.21 6.25 7.32
N GLU A 415 7.11 6.80 7.83
CA GLU A 415 6.00 7.24 7.00
C GLU A 415 6.24 8.64 6.45
N HIS A 416 6.05 8.76 5.14
CA HIS A 416 6.27 10.00 4.40
C HIS A 416 5.13 10.20 3.40
N TYR A 417 5.00 11.42 2.89
CA TYR A 417 4.25 11.68 1.68
C TYR A 417 5.20 11.91 0.51
N TYR A 418 4.90 11.28 -0.62
CA TYR A 418 5.42 11.71 -1.91
C TYR A 418 4.40 12.63 -2.57
N VAL A 419 4.80 13.86 -2.85
CA VAL A 419 3.97 14.85 -3.53
C VAL A 419 4.51 15.05 -4.93
N ALA A 420 3.68 14.83 -5.95
CA ALA A 420 4.01 15.15 -7.33
C ALA A 420 2.82 15.81 -8.02
N ASP A 421 3.08 16.95 -8.68
CA ASP A 421 2.05 17.73 -9.40
C ASP A 421 0.81 18.07 -8.54
N GLY A 422 1.04 18.34 -7.25
CA GLY A 422 -0.02 18.71 -6.29
C GLY A 422 -0.87 17.55 -5.76
N LEU A 423 -0.50 16.30 -6.06
CA LEU A 423 -1.10 15.09 -5.51
C LEU A 423 -0.12 14.42 -4.54
N ALA A 424 -0.59 14.06 -3.35
CA ALA A 424 0.16 13.30 -2.36
C ALA A 424 -0.21 11.81 -2.40
N SER A 425 0.79 10.93 -2.35
CA SER A 425 0.64 9.52 -1.99
C SER A 425 1.43 9.23 -0.72
N LYS A 426 0.91 8.34 0.12
CA LYS A 426 1.61 7.93 1.34
C LYS A 426 2.64 6.86 0.97
N MET A 427 3.83 6.96 1.54
CA MET A 427 4.93 6.05 1.27
C MET A 427 5.66 5.68 2.56
N LYS A 428 6.38 4.57 2.53
CA LYS A 428 7.33 4.18 3.57
C LYS A 428 8.74 4.34 3.04
N ALA A 429 9.50 5.23 3.66
CA ALA A 429 10.89 5.48 3.33
C ALA A 429 11.82 4.64 4.20
N LEU A 430 13.00 4.32 3.67
CA LEU A 430 14.05 3.71 4.47
C LEU A 430 14.57 4.71 5.51
N MET A 431 14.88 4.20 6.70
CA MET A 431 15.53 4.95 7.78
C MET A 431 16.85 4.27 8.12
N ILE A 432 17.77 5.05 8.69
CA ILE A 432 19.04 4.51 9.18
C ILE A 432 18.74 3.59 10.37
N GLU A 433 19.22 2.36 10.33
CA GLU A 433 19.19 1.46 11.49
C GLU A 433 19.89 2.14 12.67
N ARG A 434 19.14 2.34 13.76
CA ARG A 434 19.77 2.67 15.06
C ARG A 434 20.53 1.43 15.49
N LYS A 435 21.86 1.50 15.41
CA LYS A 435 22.74 0.49 16.02
C LYS A 435 22.55 0.40 17.51
#